data_AF-A0A329L0S1-F1
#
_entry.id   AF-A0A329L0S1-F1
#
_cell.length_a   1.000
_cell.length_b   1.000
_cell.length_c   1.000
_cell.angle_alpha   90.00
_cell.angle_beta   90.00
_cell.angle_gamma   90.00
#
_symmetry.space_group_name_H-M   'P 1'
#
loop_
_entity.id
_entity.type
_entity.pdbx_description
1 polymer ?
#
loop_
_entity_poly.entity_id
_entity_poly.type
_entity_poly.pdbx_seq_one_letter_code
_entity_poly.pdbx_strand_id
1 'polypeptide(L)'
;MRTASYRTMRYRAPAYRAYARTRDRRLGYVRLMLVSFATAALIGLGVGVASLDRPLAGRACPVPNVTTHDAAGLTWLCDPASPGHREAVWQYAPAS
;
A
#
# COMPACT_ATOMS: atom_id res chain seq x y z
N MET A 1 24.60 -26.15 56.79
CA MET A 1 23.23 -26.44 56.29
C MET A 1 22.87 -25.44 55.18
N ARG A 2 22.95 -25.83 53.90
CA ARG A 2 22.65 -25.00 52.70
C ARG A 2 21.33 -25.44 52.04
N THR A 3 20.21 -25.31 52.74
CA THR A 3 18.91 -25.83 52.27
C THR A 3 17.89 -24.75 51.90
N ALA A 4 18.16 -23.48 52.17
CA ALA A 4 17.23 -22.38 51.87
C ALA A 4 17.18 -21.99 50.37
N SER A 5 18.30 -22.11 49.64
CA SER A 5 18.41 -21.59 48.26
C SER A 5 17.75 -22.45 47.17
N TYR A 6 17.52 -23.74 47.43
CA TYR A 6 16.91 -24.64 46.43
C TYR A 6 15.38 -24.49 46.35
N ARG A 7 14.71 -24.07 47.44
CA ARG A 7 13.25 -23.94 47.46
C ARG A 7 12.76 -22.73 46.69
N THR A 8 13.45 -21.59 46.76
CA THR A 8 13.05 -20.36 46.05
C THR A 8 13.18 -20.48 44.53
N MET A 9 14.10 -21.32 44.04
CA MET A 9 14.31 -21.53 42.61
C MET A 9 13.20 -22.38 41.96
N ARG A 10 12.64 -23.37 42.69
CA ARG A 10 11.55 -24.22 42.17
C ARG A 10 10.20 -23.50 42.05
N TYR A 11 9.89 -22.56 42.95
CA TYR A 11 8.64 -21.79 42.88
C TYR A 11 8.66 -20.67 41.85
N ARG A 12 9.83 -20.09 41.54
CA ARG A 12 9.97 -19.07 40.48
C ARG A 12 10.00 -19.65 39.08
N ALA A 13 10.33 -20.93 38.95
CA ALA A 13 10.47 -21.58 37.66
C ALA A 13 9.22 -21.57 36.74
N PRO A 14 8.03 -21.92 37.25
CA PRO A 14 6.82 -21.90 36.43
C PRO A 14 6.38 -20.48 36.04
N ALA A 15 6.57 -19.50 36.93
CA ALA A 15 6.18 -18.11 36.69
C ALA A 15 7.00 -17.46 35.57
N TYR A 16 8.32 -17.66 35.53
CA TYR A 16 9.14 -17.12 34.43
C TYR A 16 8.78 -17.74 33.08
N ARG A 17 8.44 -19.04 33.05
CA ARG A 17 8.05 -19.73 31.80
C ARG A 17 6.70 -19.25 31.27
N ALA A 18 5.74 -19.02 32.16
CA ALA A 18 4.44 -18.44 31.78
C ALA A 18 4.60 -17.01 31.26
N TYR A 19 5.47 -16.21 31.90
CA TYR A 19 5.78 -14.85 31.46
C TYR A 19 6.52 -14.83 30.11
N ALA A 20 7.52 -15.69 29.91
CA ALA A 20 8.23 -15.80 28.63
C ALA A 20 7.27 -16.17 27.48
N ARG A 21 6.41 -17.19 27.69
CA ARG A 21 5.46 -17.66 26.67
C ARG A 21 4.45 -16.58 26.23
N THR A 22 3.98 -15.75 27.17
CA THR A 22 3.05 -14.65 26.84
C THR A 22 3.77 -13.50 26.12
N ARG A 23 5.03 -13.23 26.49
CA ARG A 23 5.88 -12.23 25.84
C ARG A 23 6.23 -12.61 24.40
N ASP A 24 6.60 -13.87 24.17
CA ASP A 24 6.89 -14.40 22.83
C ASP A 24 5.66 -14.32 21.92
N ARG A 25 4.48 -14.65 22.48
CA ARG A 25 3.22 -14.54 21.75
C ARG A 25 2.87 -13.10 21.40
N ARG A 26 3.08 -12.15 22.32
CA ARG A 26 2.91 -10.72 22.04
C ARG A 26 3.88 -10.22 20.98
N LEU A 27 5.16 -10.62 21.05
CA LEU A 27 6.17 -10.27 20.04
C LEU A 27 5.78 -10.81 18.66
N GLY A 28 5.25 -12.04 18.58
CA GLY A 28 4.70 -12.61 17.35
C GLY A 28 3.55 -11.78 16.79
N TYR A 29 2.59 -11.39 17.63
CA TYR A 29 1.47 -10.53 17.20
C TYR A 29 1.91 -9.14 16.77
N VAL A 30 2.85 -8.52 17.48
CA VAL A 30 3.40 -7.21 17.12
C VAL A 30 4.10 -7.28 15.77
N ARG A 31 4.91 -8.32 15.54
CA ARG A 31 5.58 -8.53 14.25
C ARG A 31 4.58 -8.74 13.12
N LEU A 32 3.55 -9.55 13.34
CA LEU A 32 2.47 -9.74 12.37
C LEU A 32 1.74 -8.44 12.06
N MET A 33 1.35 -7.69 13.10
CA MET A 33 0.67 -6.41 12.93
C MET A 33 1.53 -5.42 12.14
N LEU A 34 2.83 -5.36 12.40
CA LEU A 34 3.75 -4.46 11.72
C LEU A 34 3.92 -4.84 10.24
N VAL A 35 4.07 -6.13 9.95
CA VAL A 35 4.14 -6.64 8.57
C VAL A 35 2.82 -6.39 7.84
N SER A 36 1.67 -6.70 8.45
CA SER A 36 0.36 -6.45 7.85
C SER A 36 0.13 -4.97 7.56
N PHE A 37 0.48 -4.09 8.50
CA PHE A 37 0.34 -2.65 8.32
C PHE A 37 1.26 -2.12 7.23
N ALA A 38 2.54 -2.52 7.23
CA ALA A 38 3.48 -2.12 6.19
C ALA A 38 3.03 -2.57 4.80
N THR A 39 2.56 -3.81 4.66
CA THR A 39 2.02 -4.34 3.39
C THR A 39 0.79 -3.56 2.95
N ALA A 40 -0.17 -3.31 3.86
CA ALA A 40 -1.35 -2.53 3.54
C ALA A 40 -1.02 -1.08 3.13
N ALA A 41 -0.04 -0.46 3.81
CA ALA A 41 0.43 0.88 3.47
C ALA A 41 1.10 0.93 2.09
N LEU A 42 1.94 -0.06 1.76
CA LEU A 42 2.58 -0.15 0.43
C LEU A 42 1.54 -0.34 -0.69
N ILE A 43 0.55 -1.21 -0.48
CA ILE A 43 -0.55 -1.41 -1.43
C ILE A 43 -1.36 -0.11 -1.58
N GLY A 44 -1.75 0.51 -0.46
CA GLY A 44 -2.51 1.76 -0.47
C GLY A 44 -1.76 2.90 -1.16
N LEU A 45 -0.45 3.00 -0.93
CA LEU A 45 0.41 3.98 -1.59
C LEU A 45 0.51 3.71 -3.09
N GLY A 46 0.70 2.46 -3.51
CA GLY A 46 0.73 2.09 -4.93
C GLY A 46 -0.58 2.38 -5.65
N VAL A 47 -1.72 2.02 -5.05
CA VAL A 47 -3.05 2.30 -5.61
C VAL A 47 -3.34 3.80 -5.66
N GLY A 48 -2.93 4.54 -4.62
CA GLY A 48 -3.08 5.99 -4.55
C GLY A 48 -2.29 6.69 -5.67
N VAL A 49 -1.02 6.34 -5.85
CA VAL A 49 -0.17 6.90 -6.91
C VAL A 49 -0.72 6.55 -8.29
N ALA A 50 -1.08 5.28 -8.53
CA ALA A 50 -1.67 4.87 -9.81
C ALA A 50 -3.00 5.59 -10.13
N SER A 51 -3.74 6.02 -9.11
CA SER A 51 -4.98 6.78 -9.29
C SER A 51 -4.72 8.25 -9.63
N LEU A 52 -3.59 8.80 -9.18
CA LEU A 52 -3.18 10.18 -9.49
C LEU A 52 -2.50 10.29 -10.86
N ASP A 53 -1.75 9.26 -11.28
CA ASP A 53 -1.08 9.20 -12.59
C ASP A 53 -2.02 8.86 -13.74
N ARG A 54 -3.27 8.47 -13.47
CA ARG A 54 -4.26 8.39 -14.54
C ARG A 54 -4.53 9.81 -15.03
N PRO A 55 -4.24 10.14 -16.31
CA PRO A 55 -4.68 11.41 -16.87
C PRO A 55 -6.19 11.48 -16.69
N LEU A 56 -6.65 12.43 -15.87
CA LEU A 56 -8.07 12.60 -15.58
C LEU A 56 -8.81 12.78 -16.90
N ALA A 57 -9.58 11.76 -17.28
CA ALA A 57 -10.46 11.80 -18.44
C ALA A 57 -11.26 13.10 -18.42
N GLY A 58 -11.18 13.89 -19.51
CA GLY A 58 -11.88 15.17 -19.61
C GLY A 58 -11.11 16.41 -19.11
N ARG A 59 -9.83 16.32 -18.73
CA ARG A 59 -8.99 17.51 -18.58
C ARG A 59 -8.69 18.12 -19.95
N ALA A 60 -8.84 19.45 -20.04
CA ALA A 60 -8.47 20.21 -21.23
C ALA A 60 -6.96 20.13 -21.47
N CYS A 61 -6.56 19.82 -22.69
CA CYS A 61 -5.17 19.88 -23.11
C CYS A 61 -4.89 21.20 -23.80
N PRO A 62 -3.67 21.76 -23.60
CA PRO A 62 -3.26 22.96 -24.30
C PRO A 62 -2.98 22.73 -25.79
N VAL A 63 -2.68 21.49 -26.20
CA VAL A 63 -2.27 21.15 -27.57
C VAL A 63 -3.10 19.97 -28.10
N PRO A 64 -3.82 20.14 -29.23
CA PRO A 64 -4.54 19.06 -29.89
C PRO A 64 -3.58 18.08 -30.57
N ASN A 65 -4.02 16.83 -30.77
CA ASN A 65 -3.29 15.76 -31.45
C ASN A 65 -2.02 15.27 -30.71
N VAL A 66 -2.02 15.36 -29.38
CA VAL A 66 -0.95 14.82 -28.54
C VAL A 66 -1.35 13.46 -28.00
N THR A 67 -0.47 12.48 -28.10
CA THR A 67 -0.62 11.17 -27.46
C THR A 67 0.21 11.10 -26.17
N THR A 68 -0.34 10.46 -25.14
CA THR A 68 0.40 10.08 -23.93
C THR A 68 0.05 8.66 -23.55
N HIS A 69 0.95 7.95 -22.88
CA HIS A 69 0.67 6.62 -22.34
C HIS A 69 0.47 6.71 -20.82
N ASP A 70 -0.52 6.00 -20.31
CA ASP A 70 -0.65 5.85 -18.86
C ASP A 70 0.23 4.71 -18.32
N ALA A 71 0.32 4.60 -16.99
CA ALA A 71 1.06 3.52 -16.34
C ALA A 71 0.50 2.12 -16.63
N ALA A 72 -0.72 2.02 -17.17
CA ALA A 72 -1.34 0.77 -17.60
C ALA A 72 -1.01 0.43 -19.07
N GLY A 73 -0.22 1.26 -19.76
CA GLY A 73 0.14 1.10 -21.17
C GLY A 73 -0.98 1.49 -22.14
N LEU A 74 -2.06 2.11 -21.65
CA LEU A 74 -3.14 2.59 -22.49
C LEU A 74 -2.75 3.93 -23.10
N THR A 75 -2.94 4.05 -24.40
CA THR A 75 -2.70 5.28 -25.15
C THR A 75 -3.90 6.21 -24.97
N TRP A 76 -3.62 7.39 -24.44
CA TRP A 76 -4.54 8.52 -24.39
C TRP A 76 -4.18 9.46 -25.52
N LEU A 77 -5.19 9.92 -26.25
CA LEU A 77 -5.07 10.92 -27.30
C LEU A 77 -5.82 12.17 -26.86
N CYS A 78 -5.23 13.33 -27.11
CA CYS A 78 -5.90 14.58 -26.89
C CYS A 78 -6.55 15.07 -28.18
N ASP A 79 -7.86 14.91 -28.26
CA ASP A 79 -8.66 15.32 -29.41
C ASP A 79 -9.81 16.25 -28.98
N PRO A 80 -10.29 17.11 -29.90
CA PRO A 80 -11.50 17.90 -29.67
C PRO A 80 -12.67 16.99 -29.26
N ALA A 81 -13.43 17.39 -28.23
CA ALA A 81 -14.61 16.63 -27.80
C ALA A 81 -15.67 16.49 -28.91
N SER A 82 -15.69 17.46 -29.84
CA SER A 82 -16.55 17.46 -31.02
C SER A 82 -15.92 18.33 -32.11
N PRO A 83 -16.09 18.00 -33.40
CA PRO A 83 -15.62 18.84 -34.49
C PRO A 83 -16.18 20.27 -34.36
N GLY A 84 -15.28 21.24 -34.24
CA GLY A 84 -15.60 22.66 -34.02
C GLY A 84 -15.46 23.15 -32.56
N HIS A 85 -15.17 22.26 -31.61
CA HIS A 85 -14.81 22.68 -30.25
C HIS A 85 -13.34 23.13 -30.18
N ARG A 86 -13.10 24.26 -29.52
CA ARG A 86 -11.74 24.80 -29.29
C ARG A 86 -11.00 24.12 -28.14
N GLU A 87 -11.70 23.33 -27.34
CA GLU A 87 -11.16 22.63 -26.19
C GLU A 87 -10.87 21.18 -26.58
N ALA A 88 -9.58 20.84 -26.66
CA ALA A 88 -9.13 19.47 -26.80
C ALA A 88 -9.15 18.81 -25.41
N VAL A 89 -9.64 17.58 -25.33
CA VAL A 89 -9.74 16.84 -24.06
C VAL A 89 -9.03 15.50 -24.19
N TRP A 90 -8.46 15.02 -23.09
CA TRP A 90 -7.89 13.68 -23.03
C TRP A 90 -8.99 12.62 -23.15
N GLN A 91 -8.85 11.78 -24.17
CA GLN A 91 -9.73 10.65 -24.48
C GLN A 91 -8.88 9.40 -24.72
N TYR A 92 -9.44 8.22 -24.51
CA TYR A 92 -8.74 6.98 -24.89
C TYR A 92 -8.63 6.91 -26.41
N ALA A 93 -7.44 6.57 -26.90
CA ALA A 93 -7.26 6.31 -28.32
C ALA A 93 -8.15 5.12 -28.73
N PRO A 94 -8.94 5.23 -29.82
CA PRO A 94 -9.69 4.09 -30.33
C PRO A 94 -8.69 2.99 -30.69
N ALA A 95 -8.87 1.80 -30.12
CA ALA A 95 -8.09 0.63 -30.51
C ALA A 95 -8.32 0.40 -32.02
N SER A 96 -7.26 0.58 -32.80
CA SER A 96 -7.23 0.35 -34.25
C SER A 96 -7.35 -1.13 -34.59
#